data_AF-A0A932F405-F1
#
_entry.id   AF-A0A932F405-F1
#
_cell.length_a   1.000
_cell.length_b   1.000
_cell.length_c   1.000
_cell.angle_alpha   90.00
_cell.angle_beta   90.00
_cell.angle_gamma   90.00
#
_symmetry.space_group_name_H-M   'P 1'
#
loop_
_entity.id
_entity.type
_entity.pdbx_description
1 polymer ?
#
loop_
_entity_poly.entity_id
_entity_poly.type
_entity_poly.pdbx_seq_one_letter_code
_entity_poly.pdbx_strand_id
1 'polypeptide(L)'
;MTRRSSVRAQARRIYRDPPSLRFGEASPSPEETTDLTERARALYEDSAVPVREIARLAGVTERTIYKYAAKHAWKPRYRWSPERGWRARAKFAPVQGAGARFIRREDKGRPFATGLKATDPAGRARAAVECEQAERVARAAQAEAEDERRFEDYMRAGAAVNRTLDQLQRYRNEQAKLPPAQRAPADDPLLDGLRMSVDAATDWWRESGRLWHEGGKG
;
A
#
# COMPACT_ATOMS: atom_id res chain seq x y z
N MET A 1 -17.92 -26.95 11.56
CA MET A 1 -17.93 -26.08 10.36
C MET A 1 -17.65 -24.64 10.78
N THR A 2 -16.39 -24.20 10.77
CA THR A 2 -15.99 -22.82 11.11
C THR A 2 -16.19 -21.92 9.88
N ARG A 3 -16.97 -20.85 10.04
CA ARG A 3 -17.21 -19.87 8.96
C ARG A 3 -15.91 -19.15 8.62
N ARG A 4 -15.39 -19.33 7.39
CA ARG A 4 -14.28 -18.55 6.85
C ARG A 4 -14.69 -17.08 6.87
N SER A 5 -14.07 -16.27 7.74
CA SER A 5 -14.24 -14.82 7.73
C SER A 5 -13.71 -14.27 6.42
N SER A 6 -14.47 -13.38 5.77
CA SER A 6 -14.03 -12.79 4.50
C SER A 6 -12.77 -11.96 4.71
N VAL A 7 -11.87 -11.97 3.72
CA VAL A 7 -10.64 -11.16 3.68
C VAL A 7 -10.92 -9.70 4.04
N ARG A 8 -12.09 -9.18 3.65
CA ARG A 8 -12.54 -7.81 3.96
C ARG A 8 -12.84 -7.58 5.44
N ALA A 9 -13.35 -8.59 6.15
CA ALA A 9 -13.56 -8.53 7.60
C ALA A 9 -12.23 -8.63 8.37
N GLN A 10 -11.27 -9.41 7.85
CA GLN A 10 -9.93 -9.54 8.42
C GLN A 10 -9.11 -8.27 8.26
N ALA A 11 -9.13 -7.65 7.07
CA ALA A 11 -8.52 -6.34 6.84
C ALA A 11 -9.10 -5.26 7.76
N ARG A 12 -10.43 -5.22 7.93
CA ARG A 12 -11.08 -4.28 8.87
C ARG A 12 -10.62 -4.46 10.32
N ARG A 13 -10.25 -5.68 10.73
CA ARG A 13 -9.73 -5.94 12.07
C ARG A 13 -8.33 -5.36 12.25
N ILE A 14 -7.46 -5.58 11.26
CA ILE A 14 -6.08 -5.08 11.23
C ILE A 14 -6.03 -3.54 11.22
N TYR A 15 -6.95 -2.88 10.50
CA TYR A 15 -6.98 -1.41 10.42
C TYR A 15 -7.75 -0.72 11.55
N ARG A 16 -8.59 -1.45 12.31
CA ARG A 16 -9.39 -0.87 13.40
C ARG A 16 -8.62 -0.81 14.71
N ASP A 17 -7.78 -1.81 14.96
CA ASP A 17 -6.81 -1.83 16.04
C ASP A 17 -5.42 -1.92 15.42
N PRO A 18 -4.84 -0.81 14.92
CA PRO A 18 -3.43 -0.84 14.56
C PRO A 18 -2.67 -1.30 15.81
N PRO A 19 -1.81 -2.34 15.72
CA PRO A 19 -0.96 -2.70 16.83
C PRO A 19 -0.29 -1.41 17.27
N SER A 20 -0.39 -1.10 18.56
CA SER A 20 0.36 -0.01 19.16
C SER A 20 1.83 -0.35 19.03
N LEU A 21 2.38 -0.09 17.84
CA LEU A 21 3.78 0.00 17.56
C LEU A 21 4.24 1.14 18.46
N ARG A 22 4.62 0.76 19.68
CA ARG A 22 5.45 1.54 20.57
C ARG A 22 6.77 1.69 19.85
N PHE A 23 6.80 2.59 18.88
CA PHE A 23 8.04 3.17 18.39
C PHE A 23 8.61 3.95 19.56
N GLY A 24 9.42 3.25 20.36
CA GLY A 24 10.43 3.84 21.23
C GLY A 24 11.61 4.34 20.41
N GLU A 25 11.32 5.05 19.32
CA GLU A 25 12.31 5.82 18.57
C GLU A 25 12.13 7.27 19.02
N ALA A 26 13.23 7.87 19.46
CA ALA A 26 13.30 9.27 19.84
C ALA A 26 12.74 10.12 18.71
N SER A 27 11.47 10.50 18.84
CA SER A 27 10.84 11.53 18.04
C SER A 27 11.78 12.74 18.10
N PRO A 28 12.31 13.23 16.97
CA PRO A 28 13.10 14.46 16.99
C PRO A 28 12.26 15.50 17.69
N SER A 29 12.83 16.11 18.75
CA SER A 29 12.14 17.07 19.61
C SER A 29 11.31 18.01 18.73
N PRO A 30 10.00 18.19 19.01
CA PRO A 30 9.14 19.05 18.20
C PRO A 30 9.68 20.47 17.99
N GLU A 31 10.66 20.88 18.79
CA GLU A 31 11.27 22.20 18.93
C GLU A 31 11.89 22.82 17.65
N GLU A 32 12.34 22.05 16.65
CA GLU A 32 12.99 22.64 15.47
C GLU A 32 12.04 22.95 14.30
N THR A 33 11.02 22.13 14.04
CA THR A 33 9.98 22.46 13.02
C THR A 33 8.96 23.47 13.52
N THR A 34 8.79 23.53 14.83
CA THR A 34 8.08 24.62 15.48
C THR A 34 8.77 25.92 15.18
N ASP A 35 10.10 26.01 15.14
CA ASP A 35 10.79 27.31 15.02
C ASP A 35 10.37 28.15 13.80
N LEU A 36 10.39 27.63 12.56
CA LEU A 36 9.93 28.42 11.39
C LEU A 36 8.42 28.67 11.42
N THR A 37 7.64 27.68 11.85
CA THR A 37 6.17 27.76 11.87
C THR A 37 5.68 28.71 12.97
N GLU A 38 6.37 28.75 14.11
CA GLU A 38 6.15 29.62 15.26
C GLU A 38 6.67 31.03 14.99
N ARG A 39 7.84 31.19 14.34
CA ARG A 39 8.28 32.49 13.84
C ARG A 39 7.28 33.06 12.84
N ALA A 40 6.80 32.26 11.89
CA ALA A 40 5.76 32.66 10.96
C ALA A 40 4.43 32.98 11.67
N ARG A 41 4.09 32.23 12.72
CA ARG A 41 2.92 32.49 13.58
C ARG A 41 3.06 33.82 14.33
N ALA A 42 4.18 34.06 15.00
CA ALA A 42 4.45 35.29 15.73
C ALA A 42 4.41 36.51 14.78
N LEU A 43 5.02 36.39 13.59
CA LEU A 43 4.91 37.43 12.56
C LEU A 43 3.47 37.63 12.08
N TYR A 44 2.68 36.56 11.98
CA TYR A 44 1.29 36.64 11.55
C TYR A 44 0.38 37.23 12.62
N GLU A 45 0.51 36.82 13.89
CA GLU A 45 -0.38 37.18 14.98
C GLU A 45 -0.01 38.54 15.60
N ASP A 46 1.28 38.83 15.76
CA ASP A 46 1.76 39.92 16.64
C ASP A 46 2.39 41.09 15.89
N SER A 47 2.69 40.94 14.59
CA SER A 47 3.32 42.01 13.80
C SER A 47 2.33 42.74 12.88
N ALA A 48 2.68 43.96 12.45
CA ALA A 48 1.99 44.68 11.36
C ALA A 48 2.49 44.28 9.96
N VAL A 49 3.40 43.31 9.86
CA VAL A 49 4.05 42.91 8.59
C VAL A 49 3.00 42.33 7.63
N PRO A 50 2.91 42.79 6.37
CA PRO A 50 1.98 42.20 5.40
C PRO A 50 2.22 40.71 5.19
N VAL A 51 1.16 39.91 5.00
CA VAL A 51 1.29 38.44 4.79
C VAL A 51 2.19 38.11 3.60
N ARG A 52 2.20 38.95 2.56
CA ARG A 52 3.12 38.87 1.42
C ARG A 52 4.59 38.87 1.83
N GLU A 53 4.94 39.72 2.79
CA GLU A 53 6.31 39.88 3.26
C GLU A 53 6.72 38.72 4.17
N ILE A 54 5.81 38.26 5.04
CA ILE A 54 6.01 37.02 5.82
C ILE A 54 6.26 35.84 4.88
N ALA A 55 5.46 35.73 3.81
CA ALA A 55 5.60 34.68 2.81
C ALA A 55 6.95 34.78 2.07
N ARG A 56 7.39 35.98 1.70
CA ARG A 56 8.70 36.24 1.09
C ARG A 56 9.84 35.79 2.00
N LEU A 57 9.81 36.19 3.28
CA LEU A 57 10.83 35.84 4.27
C LEU A 57 10.87 34.33 4.56
N ALA A 58 9.70 33.68 4.58
CA ALA A 58 9.59 32.24 4.77
C ALA A 58 9.79 31.42 3.47
N GLY A 59 10.05 32.08 2.33
CA GLY A 59 10.26 31.42 1.04
C GLY A 59 9.03 30.69 0.49
N VAL A 60 7.82 31.12 0.84
CA VAL A 60 6.55 30.49 0.42
C VAL A 60 5.56 31.46 -0.18
N THR A 61 4.45 30.92 -0.67
CA THR A 61 3.32 31.71 -1.16
C THR A 61 2.40 32.15 -0.01
N GLU A 62 1.76 33.30 -0.15
CA GLU A 62 0.76 33.81 0.83
C GLU A 62 -0.33 32.79 1.15
N ARG A 63 -0.78 32.07 0.11
CA ARG A 63 -1.77 30.98 0.24
C ARG A 63 -1.33 29.91 1.24
N THR A 64 -0.03 29.60 1.29
CA THR A 64 0.53 28.62 2.22
C THR A 64 0.45 29.12 3.65
N ILE A 65 0.77 30.39 3.90
CA ILE A 65 0.63 31.02 5.22
C ILE A 65 -0.83 30.94 5.69
N TYR A 66 -1.80 31.35 4.86
CA TYR A 66 -3.22 31.26 5.21
C TYR A 66 -3.69 29.83 5.47
N LYS A 67 -3.20 28.85 4.69
CA LYS A 67 -3.51 27.43 4.89
C LYS A 67 -3.03 26.95 6.25
N TYR A 68 -1.82 27.34 6.66
CA TYR A 68 -1.27 26.97 7.97
C TYR A 68 -1.99 27.70 9.10
N ALA A 69 -2.28 28.99 8.94
CA ALA A 69 -3.08 29.75 9.90
C ALA A 69 -4.45 29.08 10.17
N ALA A 70 -5.14 28.65 9.11
CA ALA A 70 -6.40 27.92 9.25
C ALA A 70 -6.23 26.54 9.88
N LYS A 71 -5.21 25.78 9.48
CA LYS A 71 -4.94 24.42 9.98
C LYS A 71 -4.58 24.41 11.47
N HIS A 72 -3.81 25.40 11.93
CA HIS A 72 -3.29 25.50 13.29
C HIS A 72 -4.07 26.49 14.16
N ALA A 73 -5.25 26.93 13.70
CA ALA A 73 -6.13 27.87 14.39
C ALA A 73 -5.41 29.14 14.89
N TRP A 74 -4.51 29.69 14.06
CA TRP A 74 -3.85 30.96 14.37
C TRP A 74 -4.86 32.09 14.47
N LYS A 75 -4.60 33.06 15.34
CA LYS A 75 -5.47 34.20 15.58
C LYS A 75 -5.67 35.00 14.29
N PRO A 76 -6.91 35.16 13.79
CA PRO A 76 -7.16 35.90 12.56
C PRO A 76 -6.80 37.39 12.70
N ARG A 77 -5.99 37.93 11.79
CA ARG A 77 -5.61 39.36 11.78
C ARG A 77 -6.76 40.31 11.44
N TYR A 78 -7.71 39.82 10.64
CA TYR A 78 -8.91 40.56 10.25
C TYR A 78 -10.14 39.74 10.63
N ARG A 79 -11.18 40.38 11.18
CA ARG A 79 -12.52 39.79 11.25
C ARG A 79 -12.95 39.51 9.80
N TRP A 80 -12.77 38.28 9.34
CA TRP A 80 -13.38 37.82 8.11
C TRP A 80 -14.89 38.05 8.25
N SER A 81 -15.43 39.02 7.52
CA SER A 81 -16.88 39.08 7.39
C SER A 81 -17.29 37.88 6.53
N PRO A 82 -18.16 36.99 7.05
CA PRO A 82 -18.52 35.77 6.31
C PRO A 82 -19.31 36.06 5.02
N GLU A 83 -19.77 37.29 4.81
CA GLU A 83 -20.76 37.61 3.78
C GLU A 83 -20.21 37.71 2.34
N ARG A 84 -18.91 37.94 2.12
CA ARG A 84 -18.39 38.21 0.76
C ARG A 84 -17.86 36.98 -0.01
N GLY A 85 -17.71 35.82 0.63
CA GLY A 85 -16.89 34.73 0.07
C GLY A 85 -17.58 33.76 -0.91
N TRP A 86 -18.89 33.52 -0.78
CA TRP A 86 -19.51 32.41 -1.50
C TRP A 86 -19.82 32.71 -2.98
N ARG A 87 -20.14 33.97 -3.32
CA ARG A 87 -20.54 34.37 -4.68
C ARG A 87 -19.39 34.41 -5.69
N ALA A 88 -18.13 34.51 -5.24
CA ALA A 88 -16.97 34.51 -6.14
C ALA A 88 -16.51 33.11 -6.59
N ARG A 89 -17.05 32.03 -6.00
CA ARG A 89 -16.64 30.65 -6.26
C ARG A 89 -17.27 30.00 -7.49
N ALA A 90 -18.32 30.61 -8.06
CA ALA A 90 -19.12 30.03 -9.13
C ALA A 90 -18.42 29.92 -10.50
N LYS A 91 -17.22 30.47 -10.69
CA LYS A 91 -16.48 30.43 -11.97
C LYS A 91 -15.29 29.48 -12.01
N PHE A 92 -15.06 28.68 -10.96
CA PHE A 92 -13.95 27.72 -10.95
C PHE A 92 -14.40 26.41 -11.61
N ALA A 93 -14.04 26.22 -12.88
CA ALA A 93 -14.16 24.93 -13.56
C ALA A 93 -12.83 24.16 -13.39
N PRO A 94 -12.73 23.27 -12.39
CA PRO A 94 -11.50 22.53 -12.17
C PRO A 94 -11.25 21.55 -13.32
N VAL A 95 -10.02 21.47 -13.81
CA VAL A 95 -9.61 20.45 -14.79
C VAL A 95 -8.87 19.35 -14.05
N GLN A 96 -9.17 18.10 -14.40
CA GLN A 96 -8.53 16.93 -13.81
C GLN A 96 -7.04 16.93 -14.21
N GLY A 97 -6.15 17.25 -13.26
CA GLY A 97 -4.70 17.10 -13.45
C GLY A 97 -4.26 15.65 -13.28
N ALA A 98 -3.09 15.30 -13.82
CA ALA A 98 -2.44 14.02 -13.58
C ALA A 98 -2.25 13.80 -12.06
N GLY A 99 -2.80 12.71 -11.53
CA GLY A 99 -2.78 12.40 -10.09
C GLY A 99 -3.97 12.91 -9.28
N ALA A 100 -5.12 13.21 -9.91
CA ALA A 100 -6.39 13.62 -9.27
C ALA A 100 -6.35 14.94 -8.47
N ARG A 101 -5.26 15.71 -8.54
CA ARG A 101 -5.19 17.06 -7.98
C ARG A 101 -5.65 18.07 -9.04
N PHE A 102 -6.65 18.87 -8.69
CA PHE A 102 -7.13 19.95 -9.56
C PHE A 102 -6.12 21.10 -9.58
N ILE A 103 -5.42 21.24 -10.71
CA ILE A 103 -4.49 22.35 -10.96
C ILE A 103 -5.23 23.35 -11.86
N ARG A 104 -4.99 24.64 -11.68
CA ARG A 104 -5.53 25.65 -12.61
C ARG A 104 -4.90 25.46 -13.99
N ARG A 105 -5.66 25.75 -15.05
CA ARG A 105 -5.16 25.65 -16.45
C ARG A 105 -3.90 26.50 -16.67
N GLU A 106 -3.86 27.68 -16.06
CA GLU A 106 -2.73 28.63 -16.13
C GLU A 106 -1.44 28.13 -15.47
N ASP A 107 -1.54 27.14 -14.57
CA ASP A 107 -0.41 26.58 -13.83
C ASP A 107 0.08 25.25 -14.44
N LYS A 108 -0.52 24.79 -15.54
CA LYS A 108 -0.05 23.60 -16.26
C LYS A 108 1.37 23.84 -16.79
N GLY A 109 2.31 23.01 -16.37
CA GLY A 109 3.72 23.10 -16.81
C GLY A 109 4.59 24.04 -15.98
N ARG A 110 4.02 24.75 -14.99
CA ARG A 110 4.85 25.49 -14.03
C ARG A 110 5.45 24.51 -13.01
N PRO A 111 6.72 24.67 -12.61
CA PRO A 111 7.26 23.91 -11.49
C PRO A 111 6.39 24.18 -10.27
N PHE A 112 5.87 23.12 -9.65
CA PHE A 112 5.06 23.26 -8.45
C PHE A 112 5.89 23.97 -7.38
N ALA A 113 5.35 25.04 -6.79
CA ALA A 113 5.98 25.68 -5.64
C ALA A 113 6.21 24.61 -4.57
N THR A 114 7.48 24.35 -4.27
CA THR A 114 7.93 23.45 -3.22
C THR A 114 7.23 23.89 -1.94
N GLY A 115 6.42 23.02 -1.32
CA GLY A 115 5.70 23.40 -0.10
C GLY A 115 6.66 23.83 1.01
N LEU A 116 6.21 24.64 1.97
CA LEU A 116 7.03 25.18 3.09
C LEU A 116 7.98 24.13 3.73
N LYS A 117 7.53 22.88 3.86
CA LYS A 117 8.31 21.77 4.41
C LYS A 117 9.43 21.25 3.50
N ALA A 118 9.32 21.45 2.20
CA ALA A 118 10.29 20.97 1.22
C ALA A 118 11.46 21.95 1.01
N THR A 119 11.30 23.21 1.42
CA THR A 119 12.38 24.20 1.55
C THR A 119 13.17 24.08 2.85
N ASP A 120 12.62 23.42 3.87
CA ASP A 120 13.31 23.16 5.14
C ASP A 120 14.33 22.01 4.97
N PRO A 121 15.66 22.25 5.13
CA PRO A 121 16.66 21.19 5.05
C PRO A 121 16.46 20.08 6.09
N ALA A 122 16.01 20.41 7.32
CA ALA A 122 15.72 19.41 8.33
C ALA A 122 14.49 18.57 7.95
N GLY A 123 13.47 19.21 7.37
CA GLY A 123 12.29 18.56 6.81
C GLY A 123 12.64 17.56 5.71
N ARG A 124 13.55 17.91 4.81
CA ARG A 124 14.05 17.01 3.76
C ARG A 124 14.80 15.81 4.33
N ALA A 125 15.68 16.02 5.32
CA ALA A 125 16.42 14.93 5.96
C ALA A 125 15.47 13.92 6.61
N ARG A 126 14.46 14.38 7.37
CA ARG A 126 13.45 13.49 7.97
C ARG A 126 12.65 12.72 6.93
N ALA A 127 12.21 13.40 5.87
CA ALA A 127 11.46 12.75 4.80
C ALA A 127 12.28 11.64 4.11
N ALA A 128 13.59 11.82 3.97
CA ALA A 128 14.46 10.77 3.44
C ALA A 128 14.50 9.53 4.36
N VAL A 129 14.69 9.73 5.67
CA VAL A 129 14.67 8.63 6.66
C VAL A 129 13.32 7.92 6.68
N GLU A 130 12.21 8.65 6.66
CA GLU A 130 10.86 8.08 6.58
C GLU A 130 10.66 7.27 5.29
N CYS A 131 11.18 7.74 4.16
CA CYS A 131 11.11 7.01 2.89
C CYS A 131 11.93 5.72 2.95
N GLU A 132 13.14 5.74 3.48
CA GLU A 132 13.98 4.54 3.68
C GLU A 132 13.31 3.53 4.62
N GLN A 133 12.68 3.99 5.70
CA GLN A 133 11.90 3.14 6.59
C GLN A 133 10.69 2.53 5.89
N ALA A 134 9.95 3.34 5.12
CA ALA A 134 8.82 2.88 4.32
C ALA A 134 9.24 1.83 3.28
N GLU A 135 10.38 2.01 2.62
CA GLU A 135 10.94 1.02 1.70
C GLU A 135 11.29 -0.30 2.39
N ARG A 136 11.90 -0.25 3.59
CA ARG A 136 12.19 -1.46 4.37
C ARG A 136 10.90 -2.22 4.71
N VAL A 137 9.88 -1.52 5.18
CA VAL A 137 8.56 -2.11 5.48
C VAL A 137 7.92 -2.68 4.21
N ALA A 138 8.00 -1.97 3.09
CA ALA A 138 7.44 -2.43 1.81
C ALA A 138 8.14 -3.70 1.31
N ARG A 139 9.47 -3.79 1.40
CA ARG A 139 10.23 -5.00 1.03
C ARG A 139 9.87 -6.19 1.92
N ALA A 140 9.75 -5.98 3.23
CA ALA A 140 9.32 -7.03 4.15
C ALA A 140 7.91 -7.54 3.83
N ALA A 141 6.97 -6.64 3.59
CA ALA A 141 5.60 -7.00 3.20
C ALA A 141 5.55 -7.71 1.84
N GLN A 142 6.40 -7.32 0.89
CA GLN A 142 6.51 -8.02 -0.40
C GLN A 142 7.04 -9.45 -0.21
N ALA A 143 8.07 -9.64 0.62
CA ALA A 143 8.61 -10.97 0.91
C ALA A 143 7.54 -11.89 1.54
N GLU A 144 6.78 -11.39 2.53
CA GLU A 144 5.68 -12.12 3.15
C GLU A 144 4.59 -12.51 2.13
N ALA A 145 4.22 -11.59 1.25
CA ALA A 145 3.24 -11.86 0.19
C ALA A 145 3.74 -12.90 -0.84
N GLU A 146 5.03 -12.90 -1.15
CA GLU A 146 5.65 -13.89 -2.03
C GLU A 146 5.64 -15.28 -1.38
N ASP A 147 5.91 -15.37 -0.08
CA ASP A 147 5.85 -16.63 0.67
C ASP A 147 4.42 -17.17 0.79
N GLU A 148 3.43 -16.30 1.05
CA GLU A 148 2.02 -16.68 1.03
C GLU A 148 1.60 -17.22 -0.34
N ARG A 149 2.00 -16.55 -1.43
CA ARG A 149 1.71 -17.02 -2.79
C ARG A 149 2.36 -18.37 -3.08
N ARG A 150 3.62 -18.58 -2.67
CA ARG A 150 4.30 -19.89 -2.80
C ARG A 150 3.56 -20.98 -2.05
N PHE A 151 3.07 -20.71 -0.84
CA PHE A 151 2.27 -21.65 -0.06
C PHE A 151 0.93 -21.97 -0.74
N GLU A 152 0.23 -20.97 -1.28
CA GLU A 152 -1.01 -21.19 -2.03
C GLU A 152 -0.79 -22.06 -3.27
N ASP A 153 0.28 -21.80 -4.02
CA ASP A 153 0.64 -22.58 -5.20
C ASP A 153 0.99 -24.03 -4.83
N TYR A 154 1.73 -24.24 -3.74
CA TYR A 154 2.00 -25.57 -3.17
C TYR A 154 0.70 -26.32 -2.81
N MET A 155 -0.22 -25.66 -2.12
CA MET A 155 -1.52 -26.26 -1.75
C MET A 155 -2.38 -26.57 -2.98
N ARG A 156 -2.36 -25.70 -4.00
CA ARG A 156 -3.10 -25.90 -5.26
C ARG A 156 -2.58 -27.12 -6.02
N ALA A 157 -1.28 -27.27 -6.11
CA ALA A 157 -0.66 -28.42 -6.75
C ALA A 157 -0.96 -29.72 -5.99
N GLY A 158 -0.89 -29.72 -4.66
CA GLY A 158 -1.25 -30.90 -3.89
C GLY A 158 -2.71 -31.30 -4.05
N ALA A 159 -3.61 -30.33 -4.15
CA ALA A 159 -5.01 -30.59 -4.50
C ALA A 159 -5.15 -31.19 -5.92
N ALA A 160 -4.28 -30.83 -6.88
CA ALA A 160 -4.29 -31.41 -8.22
C ALA A 160 -3.82 -32.87 -8.22
N VAL A 161 -2.77 -33.21 -7.47
CA VAL A 161 -2.31 -34.59 -7.27
C VAL A 161 -3.43 -35.45 -6.69
N ASN A 162 -4.05 -34.99 -5.59
CA ASN A 162 -5.13 -35.74 -4.93
C ASN A 162 -6.32 -35.97 -5.88
N ARG A 163 -6.72 -34.98 -6.68
CA ARG A 163 -7.77 -35.16 -7.69
C ARG A 163 -7.41 -36.23 -8.72
N THR A 164 -6.16 -36.28 -9.15
CA THR A 164 -5.68 -37.26 -10.15
C THR A 164 -5.66 -38.67 -9.57
N LEU A 165 -5.22 -38.82 -8.31
CA LEU A 165 -5.28 -40.10 -7.59
C LEU A 165 -6.72 -40.59 -7.40
N ASP A 166 -7.64 -39.69 -7.03
CA ASP A 166 -9.08 -40.01 -6.92
C ASP A 166 -9.65 -40.50 -8.27
N GLN A 167 -9.28 -39.84 -9.37
CA GLN A 167 -9.70 -40.24 -10.72
C GLN A 167 -9.17 -41.64 -11.08
N LEU A 168 -7.89 -41.91 -10.79
CA LEU A 168 -7.28 -43.21 -11.03
C LEU A 168 -7.92 -44.31 -10.18
N GLN A 169 -8.26 -44.02 -8.92
CA GLN A 169 -8.97 -44.96 -8.06
C GLN A 169 -10.38 -45.24 -8.57
N ARG A 170 -11.13 -44.21 -9.01
CA ARG A 170 -12.46 -44.39 -9.62
C ARG A 170 -12.38 -45.25 -10.88
N TYR A 171 -11.45 -44.94 -11.78
CA TYR A 171 -11.23 -45.72 -13.01
C TYR A 171 -10.92 -47.19 -12.70
N ARG A 172 -10.02 -47.47 -11.74
CA ARG A 172 -9.73 -48.84 -11.29
C ARG A 172 -10.97 -49.56 -10.74
N ASN A 173 -11.77 -48.86 -9.94
CA ASN A 173 -13.01 -49.40 -9.39
C ASN A 173 -14.05 -49.70 -10.49
N GLU A 174 -14.11 -48.88 -11.54
CA GLU A 174 -14.97 -49.12 -12.71
C GLU A 174 -14.48 -50.32 -13.53
N GLN A 175 -13.18 -50.42 -13.81
CA GLN A 175 -12.57 -51.57 -14.49
C GLN A 175 -12.77 -52.88 -13.72
N ALA A 176 -12.69 -52.86 -12.39
CA ALA A 176 -12.92 -54.04 -11.57
C ALA A 176 -14.34 -54.60 -11.69
N LYS A 177 -15.34 -53.75 -11.99
CA LYS A 177 -16.74 -54.15 -12.20
C LYS A 177 -16.98 -54.80 -13.56
N LEU A 178 -16.10 -54.58 -14.54
CA LEU A 178 -16.25 -55.14 -15.89
C LEU A 178 -15.82 -56.62 -15.93
N PRO A 179 -16.48 -57.45 -16.77
CA PRO A 179 -16.02 -58.79 -17.08
C PRO A 179 -14.57 -58.77 -17.61
N PRO A 180 -13.74 -59.79 -17.34
CA PRO A 180 -12.33 -59.79 -17.75
C PRO A 180 -12.08 -59.49 -19.23
N ALA A 181 -12.95 -59.97 -20.12
CA ALA A 181 -12.85 -59.74 -21.57
C ALA A 181 -13.12 -58.29 -22.01
N GLN A 182 -13.69 -57.46 -21.13
CA GLN A 182 -14.04 -56.06 -21.41
C GLN A 182 -13.14 -55.06 -20.65
N ARG A 183 -12.19 -55.56 -19.85
CA ARG A 183 -11.26 -54.69 -19.13
C ARG A 183 -10.27 -54.06 -20.10
N ALA A 184 -9.91 -52.82 -19.83
CA ALA A 184 -8.86 -52.17 -20.59
C ALA A 184 -7.53 -52.95 -20.43
N PRO A 185 -6.74 -53.06 -21.50
CA PRO A 185 -5.42 -53.68 -21.43
C PRO A 185 -4.51 -52.92 -20.45
N ALA A 186 -3.48 -53.61 -19.95
CA ALA A 186 -2.53 -53.01 -19.00
C ALA A 186 -1.82 -51.76 -19.55
N ASP A 187 -1.70 -51.68 -20.89
CA ASP A 187 -1.08 -50.59 -21.64
C ASP A 187 -2.11 -49.55 -22.13
N ASP A 188 -3.15 -49.29 -21.34
CA ASP A 188 -4.14 -48.26 -21.67
C ASP A 188 -3.46 -46.87 -21.67
N PRO A 189 -3.46 -46.15 -22.80
CA PRO A 189 -2.83 -44.83 -22.90
C PRO A 189 -3.40 -43.81 -21.91
N LEU A 190 -4.64 -44.00 -21.43
CA LEU A 190 -5.22 -43.18 -20.36
C LEU A 190 -4.57 -43.43 -19.00
N LEU A 191 -4.24 -44.69 -18.68
CA LEU A 191 -3.54 -45.03 -17.45
C LEU A 191 -2.10 -44.51 -17.47
N ASP A 192 -1.44 -44.61 -18.62
CA ASP A 192 -0.09 -44.05 -18.80
C ASP A 192 -0.09 -42.53 -18.71
N GLY A 193 -1.06 -41.86 -19.34
CA GLY A 193 -1.21 -40.40 -19.21
C GLY A 193 -1.47 -39.94 -17.76
N LEU A 194 -2.28 -40.69 -17.01
CA LEU A 194 -2.52 -40.42 -15.59
C LEU A 194 -1.28 -40.67 -14.74
N ARG A 195 -0.53 -41.74 -15.00
CA ARG A 195 0.76 -42.01 -14.32
C ARG A 195 1.77 -40.90 -14.57
N MET A 196 1.97 -40.52 -15.83
CA MET A 196 2.87 -39.42 -16.20
C MET A 196 2.47 -38.11 -15.52
N SER A 197 1.16 -37.84 -15.39
CA SER A 197 0.67 -36.65 -14.69
C SER A 197 0.95 -36.69 -13.19
N VAL A 198 0.83 -37.86 -12.54
CA VAL A 198 1.17 -38.05 -11.13
C VAL A 198 2.68 -37.94 -10.91
N ASP A 199 3.51 -38.51 -11.79
CA ASP A 199 4.96 -38.44 -11.69
C ASP A 199 5.44 -37.00 -11.87
N ALA A 200 4.95 -36.30 -12.89
CA ALA A 200 5.27 -34.89 -13.13
C ALA A 200 4.86 -34.00 -11.94
N ALA A 201 3.69 -34.25 -11.35
CA ALA A 201 3.22 -33.48 -10.20
C ALA A 201 4.00 -33.82 -8.92
N THR A 202 4.44 -35.07 -8.75
CA THR A 202 5.30 -35.51 -7.65
C THR A 202 6.70 -34.89 -7.76
N ASP A 203 7.29 -34.89 -8.95
CA ASP A 203 8.60 -34.30 -9.20
C ASP A 203 8.57 -32.79 -8.97
N TRP A 204 7.53 -32.12 -9.48
CA TRP A 204 7.31 -30.70 -9.21
C TRP A 204 7.15 -30.43 -7.70
N TRP A 205 6.43 -31.28 -6.97
CA TRP A 205 6.27 -31.15 -5.51
C TRP A 205 7.62 -31.27 -4.81
N ARG A 206 8.43 -32.27 -5.17
CA ARG A 206 9.77 -32.48 -4.59
C ARG A 206 10.69 -31.28 -4.84
N GLU A 207 10.68 -30.75 -6.07
CA GLU A 207 11.47 -29.58 -6.42
C GLU A 207 11.01 -28.34 -5.65
N SER A 208 9.69 -28.13 -5.56
CA SER A 208 9.12 -27.02 -4.80
C SER A 208 9.43 -27.12 -3.30
N GLY A 209 9.39 -28.32 -2.73
CA GLY A 209 9.78 -28.57 -1.34
C GLY A 209 11.26 -28.30 -1.08
N ARG A 210 12.15 -28.66 -2.03
CA ARG A 210 13.59 -28.37 -1.94
C ARG A 210 13.83 -26.86 -1.92
N LEU A 211 13.23 -26.12 -2.86
CA LEU A 211 13.32 -24.66 -2.93
C LEU A 211 12.82 -23.98 -1.64
N TRP A 212 11.77 -24.53 -1.02
CA TRP A 212 11.24 -24.01 0.24
C TRP A 212 12.22 -24.20 1.41
N HIS A 213 12.90 -25.34 1.47
CA HIS A 213 13.91 -25.62 2.50
C HIS A 213 15.23 -24.85 2.29
N GLU A 214 15.60 -24.57 1.05
CA GLU A 214 16.82 -23.82 0.72
C GLU A 214 16.63 -22.30 0.86
N GLY A 215 15.43 -21.78 0.53
CA GLY A 215 15.12 -20.35 0.62
C GLY A 215 15.00 -19.79 2.05
N GLY A 216 14.80 -20.64 3.06
CA GLY A 216 14.67 -20.21 4.47
C GLY A 216 15.98 -19.97 5.21
N LYS A 217 17.14 -20.05 4.54
CA LYS A 217 18.48 -19.88 5.16
C LYS A 217 19.15 -18.53 4.90
N GLY A 218 18.49 -17.61 4.17
CA GLY A 218 19.00 -16.26 3.88
C GLY A 218 18.35 -15.20 4.76
#